data_AF-A0A7X9CJ45-F1
#
_entry.id   AF-A0A7X9CJ45-F1
#
_cell.length_a   1.000
_cell.length_b   1.000
_cell.length_c   1.000
_cell.angle_alpha   90.00
_cell.angle_beta   90.00
_cell.angle_gamma   90.00
#
_symmetry.space_group_name_H-M   'P 1'
#
loop_
_entity.id
_entity.type
_entity.pdbx_description
1 polymer ?
#
loop_
_entity_poly.entity_id
_entity_poly.type
_entity_poly.pdbx_seq_one_letter_code
_entity_poly.pdbx_strand_id
1 'polypeptide(L)'
;MDTDYLSRECYKAIIIEAEKLSHDLTLHYGLLSIDCKNEDEYIDKAEQMTREIMQADDAELEDLFWGNLPDKKKFQLTCTNILENIGRVRAIPFDKRKFDF
;
A
#
# COMPACT_ATOMS: atom_id res chain seq x y z
N MET A 1 11.76 -4.23 -7.03
CA MET A 1 12.42 -4.56 -5.75
C MET A 1 11.56 -5.54 -4.96
N ASP A 2 12.13 -6.33 -4.06
CA ASP A 2 11.34 -7.12 -3.10
C ASP A 2 10.80 -6.22 -1.97
N THR A 3 9.64 -6.56 -1.42
CA THR A 3 9.09 -5.96 -0.19
C THR A 3 10.03 -6.10 1.01
N ASP A 4 10.91 -7.10 1.03
CA ASP A 4 11.93 -7.28 2.07
C ASP A 4 12.97 -6.14 2.11
N TYR A 5 13.09 -5.35 1.04
CA TYR A 5 13.96 -4.17 1.00
C TYR A 5 13.28 -2.88 1.48
N LEU A 6 12.00 -2.94 1.84
CA LEU A 6 11.31 -1.80 2.45
C LEU A 6 11.80 -1.59 3.88
N SER A 7 11.87 -0.33 4.28
CA SER A 7 11.97 0.05 5.67
C SER A 7 10.78 -0.48 6.45
N ARG A 8 11.00 -0.79 7.73
CA ARG A 8 9.96 -1.17 8.69
C ARG A 8 8.82 -0.16 8.70
N GLU A 9 9.13 1.12 8.57
CA GLU A 9 8.15 2.19 8.51
C GLU A 9 7.29 2.07 7.23
N CYS A 10 7.90 1.91 6.06
CA CYS A 10 7.19 1.77 4.79
C CYS A 10 6.39 0.47 4.71
N TYR A 11 6.99 -0.65 5.10
CA TYR A 11 6.33 -1.96 5.14
C TYR A 11 5.08 -1.93 6.04
N LYS A 12 5.17 -1.32 7.22
CA LYS A 12 4.01 -1.18 8.12
C LYS A 12 2.96 -0.21 7.57
N ALA A 13 3.40 0.87 6.94
CA ALA A 13 2.51 1.91 6.42
C ALA A 13 1.58 1.40 5.32
N ILE A 14 2.09 0.51 4.46
CA ILE A 14 1.40 0.05 3.25
C ILE A 14 1.00 -1.42 3.37
N ILE A 15 1.97 -2.34 3.48
CA ILE A 15 1.71 -3.80 3.44
C ILE A 15 0.87 -4.25 4.64
N ILE A 16 1.30 -3.91 5.86
CA ILE A 16 0.56 -4.32 7.07
C ILE A 16 -0.79 -3.61 7.17
N GLU A 17 -0.91 -2.36 6.72
CA GLU A 17 -2.20 -1.65 6.74
C GLU A 17 -3.18 -2.25 5.74
N ALA A 18 -2.73 -2.62 4.54
CA ALA A 18 -3.54 -3.33 3.54
C ALA A 18 -4.02 -4.70 4.04
N GLU A 19 -3.13 -5.46 4.69
CA GLU A 19 -3.42 -6.80 5.21
C GLU A 19 -4.52 -6.81 6.29
N LYS A 20 -4.71 -5.71 7.01
CA LYS A 20 -5.83 -5.55 7.97
C LYS A 20 -7.20 -5.60 7.28
N LEU A 21 -7.27 -5.30 5.99
CA LEU A 21 -8.51 -5.29 5.21
C LEU A 21 -8.69 -6.62 4.48
N SER A 22 -7.74 -6.95 3.60
CA SER A 22 -7.80 -8.14 2.75
C SER A 22 -6.39 -8.48 2.26
N HIS A 23 -6.10 -9.78 2.19
CA HIS A 23 -4.90 -10.29 1.55
C HIS A 23 -4.81 -9.87 0.07
N ASP A 24 -5.95 -9.71 -0.59
CA ASP A 24 -5.99 -9.36 -2.02
C ASP A 24 -5.40 -7.98 -2.27
N LEU A 25 -5.74 -7.00 -1.41
CA LEU A 25 -5.18 -5.67 -1.47
C LEU A 25 -3.67 -5.69 -1.18
N THR A 26 -3.23 -6.50 -0.21
CA THR A 26 -1.82 -6.68 0.09
C THR A 26 -1.04 -7.22 -1.10
N LEU A 27 -1.62 -8.16 -1.85
CA LEU A 27 -0.97 -8.75 -3.02
C LEU A 27 -0.70 -7.70 -4.11
N HIS A 28 -1.64 -6.79 -4.37
CA HIS A 28 -1.42 -5.70 -5.33
C HIS A 28 -0.25 -4.79 -4.93
N TYR A 29 -0.12 -4.45 -3.64
CA TYR A 29 1.04 -3.68 -3.16
C TYR A 29 2.34 -4.49 -3.18
N GLY A 30 2.29 -5.79 -2.90
CA GLY A 30 3.45 -6.68 -3.04
C GLY A 30 3.94 -6.78 -4.48
N LEU A 31 3.03 -6.96 -5.43
CA LEU A 31 3.35 -6.98 -6.87
C LEU A 31 3.90 -5.63 -7.33
N LEU A 32 3.33 -4.52 -6.85
CA LEU A 32 3.80 -3.17 -7.18
C LEU A 32 5.28 -2.97 -6.82
N SER A 33 5.77 -3.59 -5.74
CA SER A 33 7.17 -3.44 -5.34
C SER A 33 8.12 -3.97 -6.43
N ILE A 34 7.74 -5.02 -7.15
CA ILE A 34 8.57 -5.65 -8.20
C ILE A 34 8.94 -4.61 -9.28
N ASP A 35 7.97 -3.76 -9.65
CA ASP A 35 8.11 -2.70 -10.66
C ASP A 35 8.80 -1.42 -10.14
N CYS A 36 9.26 -1.41 -8.89
CA CYS A 36 9.93 -0.26 -8.29
C CYS A 36 11.44 -0.48 -8.14
N LYS A 37 12.23 0.56 -8.40
CA LYS A 37 13.69 0.50 -8.26
C LYS A 37 14.14 0.67 -6.82
N ASN A 38 13.39 1.44 -6.04
CA ASN A 38 13.69 1.76 -4.64
C ASN A 38 12.41 2.10 -3.87
N GLU A 39 12.54 2.29 -2.55
CA GLU A 39 11.41 2.56 -1.66
C GLU A 39 10.69 3.87 -1.99
N ASP A 40 11.39 4.93 -2.40
CA ASP A 40 10.73 6.20 -2.69
C ASP A 40 9.86 6.08 -3.95
N GLU A 41 10.33 5.39 -5.00
CA GLU A 41 9.51 5.06 -6.18
C GLU A 41 8.32 4.18 -5.79
N TYR A 42 8.52 3.23 -4.88
CA TYR A 42 7.45 2.39 -4.36
C TYR A 42 6.39 3.20 -3.61
N ILE A 43 6.80 4.11 -2.74
CA ILE A 43 5.88 4.99 -2.01
C ILE A 43 5.08 5.86 -2.98
N ASP A 44 5.72 6.44 -4.00
CA ASP A 44 5.04 7.28 -5.00
C ASP A 44 3.98 6.48 -5.78
N LYS A 45 4.34 5.29 -6.28
CA LYS A 45 3.38 4.45 -7.01
C LYS A 45 2.30 3.88 -6.11
N ALA A 46 2.63 3.51 -4.87
CA ALA A 46 1.65 3.02 -3.90
C ALA A 46 0.62 4.10 -3.59
N GLU A 47 1.07 5.34 -3.35
CA GLU A 47 0.17 6.47 -3.15
C GLU A 47 -0.75 6.70 -4.36
N GLN A 48 -0.20 6.65 -5.57
CA GLN A 48 -0.97 6.78 -6.81
C GLN A 48 -2.02 5.66 -6.91
N MET A 49 -1.61 4.40 -6.78
CA MET A 49 -2.50 3.25 -6.81
C MET A 49 -3.61 3.38 -5.76
N THR A 50 -3.28 3.77 -4.52
CA THR A 50 -4.30 3.97 -3.47
C THR A 50 -5.35 5.01 -3.89
N ARG A 51 -4.94 6.11 -4.54
CA ARG A 51 -5.87 7.15 -4.99
C ARG A 51 -6.73 6.70 -6.18
N GLU A 52 -6.19 5.86 -7.05
CA GLU A 52 -6.89 5.28 -8.20
C GLU A 52 -7.94 4.26 -7.73
N ILE A 53 -7.58 3.31 -6.86
CA ILE A 53 -8.52 2.29 -6.34
C ILE A 53 -9.65 2.92 -5.51
N MET A 54 -9.43 4.07 -4.87
CA MET A 54 -10.49 4.80 -4.15
C MET A 54 -11.54 5.41 -5.09
N GLN A 55 -11.20 5.60 -6.36
CA GLN A 55 -12.08 6.14 -7.40
C GLN A 55 -12.69 5.05 -8.29
N ALA A 56 -12.24 3.81 -8.12
CA ALA A 56 -12.70 2.67 -8.88
C ALA A 56 -14.21 2.43 -8.69
N ASP A 57 -14.87 2.03 -9.77
CA ASP A 57 -16.27 1.62 -9.71
C ASP A 57 -16.43 0.22 -9.11
N ASP A 58 -17.69 -0.21 -8.89
CA ASP A 58 -17.95 -1.49 -8.23
C ASP A 58 -17.44 -2.69 -9.05
N ALA A 59 -17.39 -2.59 -10.38
CA ALA A 59 -16.90 -3.69 -11.24
C ALA A 59 -15.37 -3.78 -11.22
N GLU A 60 -14.68 -2.64 -11.23
CA GLU A 60 -13.23 -2.57 -11.05
C GLU A 60 -12.82 -3.07 -9.66
N LEU A 61 -13.58 -2.75 -8.61
CA LEU A 61 -13.35 -3.29 -7.27
C LEU A 61 -13.63 -4.79 -7.21
N GLU A 62 -14.64 -5.30 -7.92
CA GLU A 62 -14.91 -6.73 -7.99
C GLU A 62 -13.74 -7.50 -8.64
N ASP A 63 -13.13 -6.95 -9.70
CA ASP A 63 -11.92 -7.51 -10.32
C ASP A 63 -10.70 -7.43 -9.37
N LEU A 64 -10.48 -6.27 -8.74
CA LEU A 64 -9.36 -6.04 -7.82
C LEU A 64 -9.37 -7.01 -6.64
N PHE A 65 -10.55 -7.35 -6.13
CA PHE A 65 -10.74 -8.26 -5.00
C PHE A 65 -11.12 -9.69 -5.43
N TRP A 66 -11.02 -10.04 -6.71
CA TRP A 66 -11.40 -11.36 -7.24
C TRP A 66 -12.79 -11.85 -6.76
N GLY A 67 -13.76 -10.93 -6.72
CA GLY A 67 -15.12 -11.17 -6.22
C GLY A 67 -15.29 -11.11 -4.70
N ASN A 68 -14.19 -11.05 -3.93
CA ASN A 68 -14.20 -10.99 -2.46
C ASN A 68 -14.22 -9.54 -1.95
N LEU A 69 -15.23 -8.78 -2.38
CA LEU A 69 -15.38 -7.37 -2.02
C LEU A 69 -15.36 -7.17 -0.49
N PRO A 70 -14.44 -6.34 0.05
CA PRO A 70 -14.43 -6.02 1.46
C PRO A 70 -15.58 -5.07 1.83
N ASP A 71 -15.81 -4.90 3.13
CA ASP A 71 -16.72 -3.86 3.60
C ASP A 71 -16.25 -2.48 3.12
N LYS A 72 -17.14 -1.74 2.44
CA LYS A 72 -16.82 -0.45 1.80
C LYS A 72 -16.30 0.61 2.78
N LYS A 73 -16.82 0.64 4.01
CA LYS A 73 -16.34 1.60 5.03
C LYS A 73 -14.94 1.23 5.51
N LYS A 74 -14.68 -0.06 5.74
CA LYS A 74 -13.33 -0.53 6.08
C LYS A 74 -12.36 -0.27 4.94
N PHE A 75 -12.76 -0.50 3.68
CA PHE A 75 -11.94 -0.22 2.51
C PHE A 75 -11.54 1.26 2.42
N GLN A 76 -12.51 2.18 2.51
CA GLN A 76 -12.24 3.62 2.50
C GLN A 76 -11.34 4.05 3.66
N LEU A 77 -11.56 3.50 4.85
CA LEU A 77 -10.74 3.78 6.02
C LEU A 77 -9.30 3.28 5.83
N THR A 78 -9.11 2.04 5.36
CA THR A 78 -7.79 1.47 5.08
C THR A 78 -7.04 2.28 4.05
N CYS A 79 -7.67 2.66 2.94
CA CYS A 79 -7.02 3.49 1.92
C CYS A 79 -6.61 4.87 2.48
N THR A 80 -7.48 5.49 3.28
CA THR A 80 -7.17 6.76 3.96
C THR A 80 -5.97 6.60 4.91
N ASN A 81 -5.94 5.52 5.70
CA ASN A 81 -4.84 5.23 6.61
C ASN A 81 -3.51 5.01 5.86
N ILE A 82 -3.53 4.30 4.72
CA ILE A 82 -2.34 4.11 3.88
C ILE A 82 -1.80 5.47 3.42
N LEU A 83 -2.65 6.36 2.92
CA LEU A 83 -2.24 7.70 2.48
C LEU A 83 -1.65 8.54 3.63
N GLU A 84 -2.30 8.53 4.81
CA GLU A 84 -1.77 9.21 5.99
C GLU A 84 -0.42 8.63 6.45
N ASN A 85 -0.31 7.30 6.45
CA ASN A 85 0.91 6.61 6.83
C ASN A 85 2.06 6.91 5.86
N ILE A 86 1.79 6.94 4.55
CA ILE A 86 2.77 7.37 3.53
C ILE A 86 3.27 8.78 3.85
N GLY A 87 2.38 9.72 4.18
CA GLY A 87 2.77 11.06 4.60
C GLY A 87 3.72 11.07 5.81
N ARG A 88 3.47 10.19 6.79
CA ARG A 88 4.36 10.01 7.95
C ARG A 88 5.71 9.40 7.57
N VAL A 89 5.75 8.42 6.67
CA VAL A 89 7.01 7.81 6.19
C VAL A 89 7.85 8.83 5.42
N ARG A 90 7.23 9.63 4.54
CA ARG A 90 7.91 10.70 3.80
C ARG A 90 8.54 11.76 4.73
N ALA A 91 7.94 12.00 5.89
CA ALA A 91 8.48 12.92 6.89
C ALA A 91 9.73 12.38 7.61
N ILE A 92 10.05 11.08 7.48
CA ILE A 92 11.24 10.46 8.03
C ILE A 92 12.35 10.50 6.96
N PRO A 93 13.48 11.18 7.22
CA PRO A 93 14.63 11.14 6.32
C PRO A 93 15.06 9.70 6.05
N PHE A 94 15.41 9.38 4.80
CA PHE A 94 15.72 8.01 4.38
C PHE A 94 16.80 7.35 5.25
N ASP A 95 17.84 8.10 5.63
CA ASP A 95 18.94 7.66 6.50
C ASP A 95 18.51 7.36 7.95
N LYS A 96 17.29 7.76 8.33
CA LYS A 96 16.68 7.51 9.65
C LYS A 96 15.64 6.39 9.64
N ARG A 97 15.27 5.88 8.46
CA ARG A 97 14.37 4.73 8.35
C ARG A 97 15.09 3.46 8.81
N LYS A 98 14.34 2.50 9.33
CA LYS A 98 14.88 1.25 9.90
C LYS A 98 14.60 0.10 8.97
N PHE A 99 15.55 -0.79 8.81
CA PHE A 99 15.40 -1.98 7.95
C PHE A 99 15.82 -3.22 8.74
N ASP A 100 15.33 -4.38 8.32
CA ASP A 100 15.47 -5.67 9.03
C ASP A 100 16.73 -6.49 8.66
N PHE A 101 17.72 -5.87 8.02
CA PHE A 101 18.96 -6.55 7.61
C PHE A 101 19.81 -7.09 8.76
#